data_AF-A8DWT5-F1
#
_entry.id   AF-A8DWT5-F1
#
_cell.length_a   1.000
_cell.length_b   1.000
_cell.length_c   1.000
_cell.angle_alpha   90.00
_cell.angle_beta   90.00
_cell.angle_gamma   90.00
#
_symmetry.space_group_name_H-M   'P 1'
#
loop_
_entity.id
_entity.type
_entity.pdbx_description
1 polymer ?
#
loop_
_entity_poly.entity_id
_entity_poly.type
_entity_poly.pdbx_seq_one_letter_code
_entity_poly.pdbx_strand_id
1 'polypeptide(L)'
;MAVSSKELGSLDIKKLLIKQSVPASIGILFMSINILIDTIFVGQWIGSLAIAAVSVVLPITFLISSLGMALGIGGSSIISRALGAENKDKALQTFGNQIMMTVFLAVLSVVVGFFYSDEVLLLFGAN
;
A
#
# COMPACT_ATOMS: atom_id res chain seq x y z
N MET A 1 18.30 1.23 -6.92
CA MET A 1 18.78 0.73 -8.23
C MET A 1 17.61 0.04 -8.90
N ALA A 2 16.90 0.74 -9.80
CA ALA A 2 15.77 0.15 -10.53
C ALA A 2 16.29 -0.83 -11.59
N VAL A 3 15.71 -2.02 -11.68
CA VAL A 3 16.06 -2.99 -12.71
C VAL A 3 15.53 -2.48 -14.05
N SER A 4 16.40 -2.31 -15.04
CA SER A 4 15.98 -1.83 -16.37
C SER A 4 15.26 -2.93 -17.14
N SER A 5 14.33 -2.58 -18.03
CA SER A 5 13.61 -3.54 -18.88
C SER A 5 14.57 -4.46 -19.66
N LYS A 6 15.75 -3.97 -20.02
CA LYS A 6 16.81 -4.75 -20.69
C LYS A 6 17.49 -5.78 -19.78
N GLU A 7 17.57 -5.48 -18.48
CA GLU A 7 18.13 -6.39 -17.47
C GLU A 7 17.17 -7.53 -17.12
N LEU A 8 15.85 -7.27 -17.13
CA LEU A 8 14.81 -8.28 -16.92
C LEU A 8 14.88 -9.44 -17.93
N GLY A 9 15.32 -9.16 -19.16
CA GLY A 9 15.42 -10.16 -20.24
C GLY A 9 16.80 -10.80 -20.42
N SER A 10 17.83 -10.36 -19.68
CA SER A 10 19.23 -10.77 -19.93
C SER A 10 19.96 -11.36 -18.71
N LEU A 11 19.55 -11.03 -17.49
CA LEU A 11 20.18 -11.54 -16.27
C LEU A 11 19.57 -12.86 -15.80
N ASP A 12 20.39 -13.67 -15.12
CA ASP A 12 19.92 -14.88 -14.44
C ASP A 12 18.85 -14.55 -13.39
N ILE A 13 17.80 -15.38 -13.31
CA ILE A 13 16.68 -15.21 -12.37
C ILE A 13 17.18 -15.01 -10.93
N LYS A 14 18.20 -15.76 -10.50
CA LYS A 14 18.77 -15.62 -9.14
C LYS A 14 19.31 -14.22 -8.86
N LYS A 15 20.04 -13.63 -9.81
CA LYS A 15 20.61 -12.27 -9.66
C LYS A 15 19.51 -11.22 -9.67
N LEU A 16 18.51 -11.40 -10.53
CA LEU A 16 17.35 -10.51 -10.64
C LEU A 16 16.55 -10.47 -9.33
N LEU A 17 16.24 -11.65 -8.77
CA LEU A 17 15.54 -11.79 -7.49
C LEU A 17 16.32 -11.12 -6.36
N ILE A 18 17.63 -11.34 -6.24
CA ILE A 18 18.42 -10.69 -5.18
C ILE A 18 18.42 -9.16 -5.36
N LYS A 19 18.62 -8.69 -6.59
CA LYS A 19 18.69 -7.25 -6.92
C LYS A 19 17.37 -6.52 -6.64
N GLN A 20 16.23 -7.20 -6.68
CA GLN A 20 14.92 -6.62 -6.42
C GLN A 20 14.40 -6.87 -5.00
N SER A 21 14.56 -8.09 -4.47
CA SER A 21 14.09 -8.47 -3.14
C SER A 21 14.89 -7.80 -2.03
N VAL A 22 16.21 -7.64 -2.16
CA VAL A 22 17.01 -7.01 -1.10
C VAL A 22 16.58 -5.55 -0.85
N PRO A 23 16.48 -4.67 -1.87
CA PRO A 23 15.97 -3.32 -1.67
C PRO A 23 14.52 -3.29 -1.14
N ALA A 24 13.65 -4.17 -1.65
CA ALA A 24 12.26 -4.24 -1.20
C ALA A 24 12.16 -4.64 0.29
N SER A 25 12.90 -5.66 0.71
CA SER A 25 12.96 -6.10 2.11
C SER A 25 13.51 -5.03 3.03
N ILE A 26 14.54 -4.29 2.61
CA ILE A 26 15.05 -3.14 3.37
C ILE A 26 13.95 -2.09 3.53
N GLY A 27 13.22 -1.75 2.47
CA GLY A 27 12.10 -0.81 2.53
C GLY A 27 11.01 -1.23 3.52
N ILE A 28 10.60 -2.51 3.47
CA ILE A 28 9.62 -3.06 4.42
C ILE A 28 10.16 -3.04 5.86
N LEU A 29 11.44 -3.36 6.05
CA LEU A 29 12.08 -3.35 7.37
C LEU A 29 12.12 -1.92 7.95
N PHE A 30 12.46 -0.91 7.15
CA PHE A 30 12.37 0.49 7.56
C PHE A 30 10.93 0.89 7.92
N MET A 31 9.93 0.48 7.12
CA MET A 31 8.53 0.75 7.42
C MET A 31 8.11 0.16 8.76
N SER A 32 8.46 -1.11 9.03
CA SER A 32 8.15 -1.78 10.30
C SER A 32 8.85 -1.13 11.49
N ILE A 33 10.11 -0.68 11.32
CA ILE A 33 10.84 0.05 12.35
C ILE A 33 10.16 1.38 12.66
N ASN A 34 9.67 2.12 11.66
CA ASN A 34 8.94 3.38 11.89
C ASN A 34 7.68 3.15 12.73
N ILE A 35 6.87 2.13 12.39
CA ILE A 35 5.67 1.79 13.17
C ILE A 35 6.02 1.45 14.62
N LEU A 36 7.12 0.70 14.83
CA LEU A 36 7.60 0.35 16.17
C LEU A 36 8.05 1.58 16.95
N ILE A 37 8.82 2.47 16.31
CA ILE A 37 9.27 3.73 16.92
C ILE A 37 8.06 4.57 17.30
N ASP A 38 7.12 4.79 16.38
CA ASP A 38 5.90 5.58 16.65
C ASP A 38 5.13 5.01 17.83
N THR A 39 4.98 3.69 17.91
CA THR A 39 4.29 3.01 19.01
C THR A 39 5.02 3.19 20.34
N ILE A 40 6.37 3.10 20.36
CA ILE A 40 7.17 3.34 21.57
C ILE A 40 7.05 4.79 22.02
N PHE A 41 7.18 5.76 21.10
CA PHE A 41 7.08 7.17 21.42
C PHE A 41 5.69 7.51 21.97
N VAL A 42 4.62 7.06 21.30
CA VAL A 42 3.25 7.25 21.79
C VAL A 42 3.06 6.59 23.17
N GLY A 43 3.55 5.37 23.34
CA GLY A 43 3.47 4.65 24.60
C GLY A 43 4.20 5.32 25.76
N GLN A 44 5.38 5.87 25.50
CA GLN A 44 6.23 6.48 26.54
C GLN A 44 5.80 7.91 26.88
N TRP A 45 5.32 8.69 25.92
CA TRP A 45 4.98 10.10 26.12
C TRP A 45 3.49 10.35 26.41
N ILE A 46 2.58 9.48 25.96
CA ILE A 46 1.13 9.63 26.14
C ILE A 46 0.58 8.55 27.08
N GLY A 47 1.10 7.33 26.99
CA GLY A 47 0.74 6.22 27.87
C GLY A 47 -0.08 5.12 27.19
N SER A 48 -0.56 4.17 28.00
CA SER A 48 -1.22 2.95 27.52
C SER A 48 -2.52 3.19 26.75
N LEU A 49 -3.27 4.24 27.08
CA LEU A 49 -4.51 4.60 26.37
C LEU A 49 -4.25 4.91 24.89
N ALA A 50 -3.13 5.56 24.59
CA ALA A 50 -2.78 5.89 23.22
C ALA A 50 -2.32 4.65 22.43
N ILE A 51 -1.64 3.69 23.07
CA ILE A 51 -1.32 2.40 22.46
C ILE A 51 -2.60 1.61 22.14
N ALA A 52 -3.60 1.65 23.02
CA ALA A 52 -4.90 1.04 22.77
C ALA A 52 -5.58 1.66 21.55
N ALA A 53 -5.58 3.00 21.44
CA ALA A 53 -6.10 3.70 20.27
C ALA A 53 -5.37 3.31 18.97
N VAL A 54 -4.03 3.24 18.98
CA VAL A 54 -3.24 2.80 17.82
C VAL A 54 -3.63 1.37 17.40
N SER A 55 -3.84 0.47 18.37
CA SER A 55 -4.22 -0.92 18.10
C SER A 55 -5.58 -1.06 17.42
N VAL A 56 -6.53 -0.16 17.71
CA VAL A 56 -7.84 -0.09 17.04
C VAL A 56 -7.74 0.49 15.63
N VAL A 57 -6.86 1.49 15.43
CA VAL A 57 -6.69 2.18 14.13
C VAL A 57 -5.87 1.35 13.13
N LEU A 58 -4.98 0.48 13.59
CA LEU A 58 -4.13 -0.36 12.74
C LEU A 58 -4.94 -1.23 11.74
N PRO A 59 -5.94 -2.03 12.16
CA PRO A 59 -6.78 -2.79 11.24
C PRO A 59 -7.49 -1.93 10.19
N ILE A 60 -7.97 -0.74 10.57
CA ILE A 60 -8.64 0.21 9.67
C ILE A 60 -7.65 0.67 8.58
N THR A 61 -6.44 1.05 9.01
CA THR A 61 -5.37 1.49 8.10
C THR A 61 -4.95 0.37 7.15
N PHE A 62 -4.82 -0.86 7.65
CA PHE A 62 -4.51 -2.02 6.82
C PHE A 62 -5.60 -2.32 5.80
N LEU A 63 -6.89 -2.22 6.18
CA LEU A 63 -8.01 -2.42 5.27
C LEU A 63 -7.92 -1.46 4.08
N ILE A 64 -7.83 -0.16 4.35
CA ILE A 64 -7.74 0.89 3.31
C ILE A 64 -6.49 0.67 2.43
N SER A 65 -5.35 0.39 3.05
CA SER A 65 -4.09 0.15 2.34
C SER A 65 -4.17 -1.07 1.44
N SER A 66 -4.80 -2.16 1.90
CA SER A 66 -4.94 -3.40 1.12
C SER A 66 -5.80 -3.21 -0.13
N LEU A 67 -6.85 -2.40 -0.06
CA LEU A 67 -7.69 -2.06 -1.21
C LEU A 67 -6.90 -1.22 -2.24
N GLY A 68 -6.13 -0.25 -1.76
CA GLY A 68 -5.22 0.53 -2.61
C GLY A 68 -4.17 -0.36 -3.29
N MET A 69 -3.57 -1.29 -2.55
CA MET A 69 -2.64 -2.28 -3.09
C MET A 69 -3.30 -3.18 -4.13
N ALA A 70 -4.54 -3.64 -3.90
CA ALA A 70 -5.28 -4.47 -4.84
C ALA A 70 -5.48 -3.75 -6.19
N LEU A 71 -5.87 -2.47 -6.17
CA LEU A 71 -6.00 -1.66 -7.38
C LEU A 71 -4.65 -1.42 -8.07
N GLY A 72 -3.61 -1.11 -7.31
CA GLY A 72 -2.27 -0.85 -7.85
C GLY A 72 -1.62 -2.10 -8.47
N ILE A 73 -1.63 -3.22 -7.77
CA ILE A 73 -1.06 -4.49 -8.24
C ILE A 73 -1.92 -5.08 -9.36
N GLY A 74 -3.25 -5.06 -9.21
CA GLY A 74 -4.17 -5.56 -10.23
C GLY A 74 -4.09 -4.76 -11.53
N GLY A 75 -4.10 -3.43 -11.44
CA GLY A 75 -4.02 -2.55 -12.59
C GLY A 75 -2.65 -2.59 -13.26
N SER A 76 -1.55 -2.58 -12.51
CA SER A 76 -0.20 -2.73 -13.07
C SER A 76 0.00 -4.07 -13.80
N SER A 77 -0.64 -5.14 -13.33
CA SER A 77 -0.65 -6.43 -14.02
C SER A 77 -1.30 -6.36 -15.41
N ILE A 78 -2.45 -5.67 -15.51
CA ILE A 78 -3.15 -5.48 -16.80
C ILE A 78 -2.33 -4.57 -17.72
N ILE A 79 -1.77 -3.47 -17.19
CA ILE A 79 -0.92 -2.53 -17.94
C ILE A 79 0.32 -3.25 -18.48
N SER A 80 0.99 -4.05 -17.65
CA SER A 80 2.17 -4.83 -18.03
C SER A 80 1.86 -5.77 -19.20
N ARG A 81 0.74 -6.50 -19.15
CA ARG A 81 0.31 -7.36 -20.27
C ARG A 81 -0.04 -6.56 -21.53
N ALA A 82 -0.69 -5.40 -21.40
CA ALA A 82 -1.06 -4.57 -22.54
C ALA A 82 0.17 -3.98 -23.23
N LEU A 83 1.15 -3.48 -22.46
CA LEU A 83 2.42 -2.99 -22.98
C LEU A 83 3.25 -4.11 -23.62
N GLY A 84 3.26 -5.31 -23.01
CA GLY A 84 3.93 -6.48 -23.58
C GLY A 84 3.32 -6.98 -24.90
N ALA A 85 2.03 -6.68 -25.14
CA ALA A 85 1.34 -6.95 -26.40
C ALA A 85 1.39 -5.76 -27.39
N GLU A 86 2.25 -4.77 -27.14
CA GLU A 86 2.38 -3.50 -27.90
C GLU A 86 1.09 -2.67 -28.00
N ASN A 87 0.06 -2.99 -27.19
CA ASN A 87 -1.22 -2.29 -27.19
C ASN A 87 -1.20 -1.12 -26.21
N LYS A 88 -0.62 0.00 -26.67
CA LYS A 88 -0.46 1.23 -25.87
C LYS A 88 -1.79 1.90 -25.52
N ASP A 89 -2.77 1.85 -26.40
CA ASP A 89 -4.08 2.46 -26.16
C ASP A 89 -4.80 1.79 -24.98
N LYS A 90 -4.79 0.44 -24.95
CA LYS A 90 -5.33 -0.32 -23.82
C LYS A 90 -4.57 -0.05 -22.53
N ALA A 91 -3.24 0.08 -22.60
CA ALA A 91 -2.42 0.41 -21.43
C ALA A 91 -2.80 1.79 -20.85
N LEU A 92 -2.96 2.81 -21.70
CA LEU A 92 -3.36 4.16 -21.29
C LEU A 92 -4.77 4.20 -20.71
N GLN A 93 -5.75 3.55 -21.36
CA GLN A 93 -7.11 3.48 -20.83
C GLN A 93 -7.16 2.78 -19.47
N THR A 94 -6.43 1.68 -19.32
CA THR A 94 -6.34 0.94 -18.05
C THR A 94 -5.71 1.81 -16.96
N PHE A 95 -4.64 2.53 -17.29
CA PHE A 95 -3.99 3.44 -16.36
C PHE A 95 -4.92 4.56 -15.89
N GLY A 96 -5.65 5.19 -16.81
CA GLY A 96 -6.66 6.20 -16.47
C GLY A 96 -7.76 5.66 -15.56
N ASN A 97 -8.29 4.47 -15.88
CA ASN A 97 -9.30 3.82 -15.04
C ASN A 97 -8.75 3.44 -13.65
N GLN A 98 -7.51 2.94 -13.58
CA GLN A 98 -6.84 2.63 -12.32
C GLN A 98 -6.72 3.88 -11.44
N ILE A 99 -6.28 5.01 -11.99
CA ILE A 99 -6.20 6.27 -11.25
C ILE A 99 -7.59 6.71 -10.78
N MET A 100 -8.60 6.68 -11.66
CA MET A 100 -9.96 7.08 -11.30
C MET A 100 -10.51 6.24 -10.13
N MET A 101 -10.31 4.92 -10.17
CA MET A 101 -10.72 4.02 -9.08
C MET A 101 -9.96 4.29 -7.79
N THR A 102 -8.64 4.55 -7.86
CA THR A 102 -7.84 4.90 -6.68
C THR A 102 -8.30 6.21 -6.05
N VAL A 103 -8.54 7.25 -6.85
CA VAL A 103 -9.03 8.55 -6.37
C VAL A 103 -10.43 8.40 -5.78
N PHE A 104 -11.31 7.65 -6.44
CA PHE A 104 -12.65 7.35 -5.93
C PHE A 104 -12.58 6.65 -4.57
N LEU A 105 -11.74 5.61 -4.44
CA LEU A 105 -11.55 4.90 -3.18
C LEU A 105 -11.00 5.83 -2.09
N ALA A 106 -10.02 6.68 -2.41
CA ALA A 106 -9.45 7.62 -1.46
C ALA A 106 -10.48 8.63 -0.96
N VAL A 107 -11.26 9.23 -1.86
CA VAL A 107 -12.35 10.16 -1.51
C VAL A 107 -13.40 9.43 -0.66
N LEU A 108 -13.78 8.21 -1.03
CA LEU A 108 -14.73 7.39 -0.27
C LEU A 108 -14.22 7.12 1.15
N SER A 109 -12.96 6.72 1.30
CA SER A 109 -12.35 6.50 2.62
C SER A 109 -12.32 7.77 3.48
N VAL A 110 -12.03 8.94 2.88
CA VAL A 110 -12.05 10.22 3.59
C VAL A 110 -13.48 10.59 4.02
N VAL A 111 -14.46 10.46 3.12
CA VAL A 111 -15.87 10.77 3.43
C VAL A 111 -16.38 9.85 4.55
N VAL A 112 -16.13 8.55 4.44
CA VAL A 112 -16.54 7.59 5.49
C VAL A 112 -15.83 7.90 6.81
N GLY A 113 -14.52 8.13 6.77
CA GLY A 113 -13.74 8.45 7.98
C GLY A 113 -14.11 9.80 8.62
N PHE A 114 -14.60 10.77 7.85
CA PHE A 114 -14.99 12.08 8.38
C PHE A 114 -16.40 12.11 8.96
N PHE A 115 -17.36 11.42 8.32
CA PHE A 115 -18.76 11.43 8.76
C PHE A 115 -19.12 10.30 9.73
N TYR A 116 -18.39 9.18 9.70
CA TYR A 116 -18.68 7.97 10.48
C TYR A 116 -17.49 7.51 11.34
N SER A 117 -16.64 8.45 11.77
CA SER A 117 -15.44 8.14 12.56
C SER A 117 -15.76 7.35 13.83
N ASP A 118 -16.80 7.73 14.57
CA ASP A 118 -17.14 7.10 15.85
C ASP A 118 -17.67 5.68 15.65
N GLU A 119 -18.56 5.47 14.67
CA GLU A 119 -19.12 4.15 14.34
C GLU A 119 -18.04 3.20 13.82
N VAL A 120 -17.14 3.70 12.99
CA VAL A 120 -16.00 2.92 12.49
C VAL A 120 -15.08 2.54 13.65
N LEU A 121 -14.74 3.48 14.54
CA LEU A 121 -13.90 3.17 15.70
C LEU A 121 -14.55 2.14 16.63
N LEU A 122 -15.85 2.27 16.92
CA LEU A 122 -16.62 1.31 17.72
C LEU A 122 -16.63 -0.10 17.09
N LEU A 123 -16.81 -0.20 15.78
CA LEU A 123 -16.81 -1.48 15.04
C LEU A 123 -15.47 -2.21 15.19
N PHE A 124 -14.36 -1.46 15.26
CA PHE A 124 -13.01 -1.99 15.38
C PHE A 124 -12.52 -2.09 16.84
N GLY A 125 -13.39 -1.86 17.83
CA GLY A 125 -13.12 -2.16 19.24
C GLY A 125 -12.73 -0.96 20.10
N ALA A 126 -13.05 0.27 19.70
CA ALA A 126 -12.99 1.44 20.58
C ALA A 126 -14.14 1.40 21.61
N ASN A 127 -14.00 0.58 22.66
CA ASN A 127 -14.94 0.46 23.78
C ASN A 127 -14.27 0.79 25.12
#